data_AF-A0A8J6C8U2-F1
#
_entry.id   AF-A0A8J6C8U2-F1
#
_cell.length_a   1.000
_cell.length_b   1.000
_cell.length_c   1.000
_cell.angle_alpha   90.00
_cell.angle_beta   90.00
_cell.angle_gamma   90.00
#
_symmetry.space_group_name_H-M   'P 1'
#
loop_
_entity.id
_entity.type
_entity.pdbx_description
1 polymer ?
#
loop_
_entity_poly.entity_id
_entity_poly.type
_entity_poly.pdbx_seq_one_letter_code
_entity_poly.pdbx_strand_id
1 'polypeptide(L)'
;MAAPSRRGYSRETTELLSKMMAESKLTAQQQKVLHDSLRAGRALPAAGPPPSAYRRERAPRAPAPTGPWEDRYRGVALNPTTTHGMGRKPQAAIVSDARGYARDAFSGGGDRVVDRERQKDELADLFAFGARAPDHAGGAVAARRGSSSCAAKAFAAPPPARAPARTEAHALHEAISAEIDERNAFVADMRALGRREHEATVRAEVAQRMADLRRLEVLMDEPPPPTQ
;
A
#
# COMPACT_ATOMS: atom_id res chain seq x y z
N MET A 1 14.73 -38.13 -0.93
CA MET A 1 15.22 -36.74 -1.01
C MET A 1 16.18 -36.65 -2.20
N ALA A 2 15.68 -36.31 -3.39
CA ALA A 2 16.51 -36.23 -4.59
C ALA A 2 17.29 -34.91 -4.59
N ALA A 3 18.62 -34.98 -4.66
CA ALA A 3 19.47 -33.80 -4.80
C ALA A 3 19.15 -33.07 -6.12
N PRO A 4 19.10 -31.72 -6.14
CA PRO A 4 18.87 -31.00 -7.39
C PRO A 4 20.09 -31.18 -8.30
N SER A 5 19.85 -31.64 -9.53
CA SER A 5 20.89 -31.78 -10.54
C SER A 5 21.51 -30.42 -10.84
N ARG A 6 22.85 -30.36 -10.89
CA ARG A 6 23.59 -29.20 -11.38
C ARG A 6 23.25 -28.99 -12.86
N ARG A 7 22.22 -28.21 -13.14
CA ARG A 7 21.99 -27.66 -14.48
C ARG A 7 22.67 -26.30 -14.52
N GLY A 8 23.83 -26.25 -15.16
CA GLY A 8 24.45 -24.96 -15.50
C GLY A 8 23.55 -24.19 -16.48
N TYR A 9 23.66 -22.87 -16.47
CA TYR A 9 22.95 -22.01 -17.42
C TYR A 9 23.51 -22.21 -18.84
N SER A 10 22.65 -22.16 -19.86
CA SER A 10 23.07 -22.17 -21.27
C SER A 10 23.79 -20.87 -21.63
N ARG A 11 24.70 -20.89 -22.61
CA ARG A 11 25.44 -19.68 -23.06
C ARG A 11 24.50 -18.56 -23.48
N GLU A 12 23.46 -18.91 -24.25
CA GLU A 12 22.41 -17.97 -24.67
C GLU A 12 21.71 -17.34 -23.45
N THR A 13 21.40 -18.13 -22.42
CA THR A 13 20.77 -17.60 -21.20
C THR A 13 21.68 -16.70 -20.39
N THR A 14 23.00 -16.98 -20.35
CA THR A 14 23.95 -16.11 -19.66
C THR A 14 24.14 -14.78 -20.39
N GLU A 15 24.13 -14.78 -21.73
CA GLU A 15 24.24 -13.57 -22.54
C GLU A 15 22.99 -12.69 -22.43
N LEU A 16 21.80 -13.30 -22.46
CA LEU A 16 20.53 -12.61 -22.25
C LEU A 16 20.48 -11.95 -20.87
N LEU A 17 20.79 -12.71 -19.82
CA LEU A 17 20.79 -12.17 -18.45
C LEU A 17 21.84 -11.07 -18.27
N SER A 18 22.99 -11.14 -18.95
CA SER A 18 23.99 -10.08 -18.95
C SER A 18 23.45 -8.77 -19.52
N LYS A 19 22.75 -8.83 -20.67
CA LYS A 19 22.09 -7.66 -21.27
C LYS A 19 21.01 -7.09 -20.34
N MET A 20 20.17 -7.95 -19.77
CA MET A 20 19.15 -7.53 -18.80
C MET A 20 19.74 -6.90 -17.53
N MET A 21 20.88 -7.40 -17.04
CA MET A 21 21.58 -6.82 -15.88
C MET A 21 22.16 -5.43 -16.16
N ALA A 22 22.57 -5.16 -17.41
CA ALA A 22 23.08 -3.86 -17.83
C ALA A 22 21.95 -2.83 -18.04
N GLU A 23 20.79 -3.29 -18.51
CA GLU A 23 19.60 -2.45 -18.74
C GLU A 23 18.79 -2.22 -17.47
N SER A 24 18.83 -3.16 -16.52
CA SER A 24 18.24 -2.98 -15.20
C SER A 24 19.12 -2.06 -14.36
N LYS A 25 18.50 -1.12 -13.63
CA LYS A 25 19.17 -0.17 -12.73
C LYS A 25 19.72 -0.85 -11.46
N LEU A 26 20.36 -2.00 -11.60
CA LEU A 26 21.00 -2.75 -10.53
C LEU A 26 22.27 -2.04 -10.07
N THR A 27 22.55 -2.12 -8.77
CA THR A 27 23.84 -1.68 -8.23
C THR A 27 24.97 -2.61 -8.71
N ALA A 28 26.19 -2.09 -8.83
CA ALA A 28 27.36 -2.88 -9.23
C ALA A 28 27.59 -4.10 -8.31
N GLN A 29 27.26 -3.98 -7.02
CA GLN A 29 27.33 -5.10 -6.07
C GLN A 29 26.30 -6.19 -6.39
N GLN A 30 25.06 -5.82 -6.73
CA GLN A 30 24.02 -6.77 -7.13
C GLN A 30 24.40 -7.48 -8.45
N GLN A 31 24.91 -6.74 -9.42
CA GLN A 31 25.41 -7.30 -10.69
C GLN A 31 26.52 -8.34 -10.45
N LYS A 32 27.46 -8.04 -9.54
CA LYS A 32 28.51 -8.98 -9.15
C LYS A 32 27.96 -10.27 -8.55
N VAL A 33 27.04 -10.17 -7.58
CA VAL A 33 26.42 -11.35 -6.94
C VAL A 33 25.67 -12.22 -7.97
N LEU A 34 24.95 -11.59 -8.89
CA LEU A 34 24.24 -12.29 -9.95
C LEU A 34 25.21 -12.98 -10.92
N HIS A 35 26.25 -12.28 -11.36
CA HIS A 35 27.27 -12.84 -12.25
C HIS A 35 28.01 -14.03 -11.60
N ASP A 36 28.33 -13.94 -10.31
CA ASP A 36 28.94 -15.02 -9.55
C ASP A 36 28.01 -16.24 -9.42
N SER A 37 26.70 -16.02 -9.23
CA SER A 37 25.70 -17.09 -9.20
C SER A 37 25.54 -17.81 -10.55
N LEU A 38 25.56 -17.05 -11.66
CA LEU A 38 25.51 -17.58 -13.02
C LEU A 38 26.75 -18.43 -13.34
N ARG A 39 27.95 -17.93 -12.99
CA ARG A 39 29.21 -18.65 -13.20
C ARG A 39 29.30 -19.93 -12.35
N ALA A 40 28.75 -19.90 -11.14
CA ALA A 40 28.72 -21.04 -10.23
C ALA A 40 27.62 -22.06 -10.58
N GLY A 41 26.70 -21.72 -11.50
CA GLY A 41 25.52 -22.54 -11.82
C GLY A 41 24.60 -22.74 -10.62
N ARG A 42 24.57 -21.78 -9.69
CA ARG A 42 23.70 -21.78 -8.51
C ARG A 42 22.42 -21.02 -8.85
N ALA A 43 21.34 -21.34 -8.15
CA ALA A 43 20.10 -20.58 -8.27
C ALA A 43 20.34 -19.08 -8.02
N LEU A 44 19.65 -18.23 -8.77
CA LEU A 44 19.69 -16.78 -8.59
C LEU A 44 19.22 -16.41 -7.17
N PRO A 45 19.81 -15.37 -6.53
CA PRO A 45 19.37 -14.92 -5.22
C PRO A 45 17.88 -14.55 -5.27
N ALA A 46 17.09 -15.12 -4.35
CA ALA A 46 15.66 -14.82 -4.27
C ALA A 46 15.46 -13.33 -3.99
N ALA A 47 14.57 -12.69 -4.76
CA ALA A 47 14.33 -11.25 -4.77
C ALA A 47 13.58 -10.72 -3.53
N GLY A 48 13.81 -11.31 -2.37
CA GLY A 48 13.13 -10.94 -1.14
C GLY A 48 14.06 -11.05 0.06
N PRO A 49 13.90 -10.18 1.07
CA PRO A 49 14.38 -10.48 2.40
C PRO A 49 13.92 -11.91 2.75
N PRO A 50 14.77 -12.77 3.35
CA PRO A 50 14.28 -14.06 3.82
C PRO A 50 13.05 -13.83 4.71
N PRO A 51 12.11 -14.77 4.83
CA PRO A 51 10.97 -14.60 5.75
C PRO A 51 11.39 -14.32 7.21
N SER A 52 12.67 -14.46 7.55
CA SER A 52 13.27 -14.00 8.82
C SER A 52 13.55 -12.50 8.92
N ALA A 53 13.64 -11.74 7.83
CA ALA A 53 13.88 -10.29 7.87
C ALA A 53 12.62 -9.49 8.26
N TYR A 54 11.43 -10.10 8.16
CA TYR A 54 10.19 -9.60 8.77
C TYR A 54 9.95 -10.17 10.18
N ARG A 55 10.79 -11.10 10.63
CA ARG A 55 10.79 -11.51 12.03
C ARG A 55 11.44 -10.38 12.80
N ARG A 56 10.61 -9.43 13.28
CA ARG A 56 11.01 -8.48 14.33
C ARG A 56 11.90 -9.24 15.30
N GLU A 57 13.15 -8.79 15.45
CA GLU A 57 14.07 -9.36 16.40
C GLU A 57 13.34 -9.37 17.74
N ARG A 58 12.90 -10.56 18.15
CA ARG A 58 12.30 -10.76 19.46
C ARG A 58 13.44 -10.45 20.40
N ALA A 59 13.29 -9.40 21.22
CA ALA A 59 14.30 -9.00 22.19
C ALA A 59 14.88 -10.26 22.84
N PRO A 60 16.22 -10.36 23.00
CA PRO A 60 16.86 -11.57 23.49
C PRO A 60 16.15 -11.99 24.77
N ARG A 61 15.48 -13.14 24.71
CA ARG A 61 14.81 -13.72 25.88
C ARG A 61 15.94 -13.93 26.89
N ALA A 62 15.80 -13.34 28.08
CA ALA A 62 16.77 -13.54 29.16
C ALA A 62 17.15 -15.04 29.24
N PRO A 63 18.44 -15.36 29.41
CA PRO A 63 18.89 -16.74 29.44
C PRO A 63 18.05 -17.51 30.46
N ALA A 64 17.46 -18.62 30.02
CA ALA A 64 16.74 -19.49 30.93
C ALA A 64 17.72 -19.93 32.02
N PRO A 65 17.32 -19.89 33.31
CA PRO A 65 18.21 -20.31 34.39
C PRO A 65 18.67 -21.75 34.12
N THR A 66 19.99 -21.93 34.00
CA THR A 66 20.63 -23.18 33.57
C THR A 66 20.86 -24.14 34.74
N GLY A 67 20.07 -24.00 35.81
CA GLY A 67 20.14 -24.84 37.00
C GLY A 67 18.97 -25.82 37.06
N PRO A 68 19.09 -26.91 37.86
CA PRO A 68 17.95 -27.72 38.25
C PRO A 68 16.85 -26.81 38.79
N TRP A 69 15.62 -26.98 38.30
CA TRP A 69 14.50 -26.19 38.78
C TRP A 69 14.21 -26.54 40.24
N GLU A 70 14.68 -25.70 41.17
CA GLU A 70 14.32 -25.80 42.58
C GLU A 70 12.99 -25.09 42.81
N ASP A 71 11.96 -25.88 43.12
CA ASP A 71 10.71 -25.34 43.63
C ASP A 71 10.94 -24.78 45.04
N ARG A 72 11.03 -23.45 45.13
CA ARG A 72 11.17 -22.74 46.42
C ARG A 72 10.01 -22.99 47.38
N TYR A 73 8.92 -23.57 46.90
CA TYR A 73 7.73 -23.88 47.70
C TYR A 73 7.54 -25.39 47.93
N ARG A 74 8.53 -26.23 47.59
CA ARG A 74 8.46 -27.67 47.84
C ARG A 74 8.28 -27.94 49.34
N GLY A 75 7.12 -28.47 49.73
CA GLY A 75 6.80 -28.78 51.12
C GLY A 75 6.17 -27.62 51.91
N VAL A 76 5.94 -26.46 51.28
CA VAL A 76 5.17 -25.36 51.87
C VAL A 76 3.70 -25.53 51.47
N ALA A 77 2.81 -25.69 52.44
CA ALA A 77 1.36 -25.70 52.19
C ALA A 77 0.90 -24.29 51.76
N LEU A 78 0.98 -24.02 50.46
CA LEU A 78 0.46 -22.79 49.88
C LEU A 78 -1.07 -22.87 49.86
N ASN A 79 -1.73 -21.94 50.56
CA ASN A 79 -3.18 -21.88 50.57
C ASN A 79 -3.66 -21.40 49.17
N PRO A 80 -4.45 -22.19 48.41
CA PRO A 80 -4.86 -21.84 47.04
C PRO A 80 -5.59 -20.50 46.97
N THR A 81 -6.29 -20.11 48.04
CA THR A 81 -6.95 -18.80 48.15
C THR A 81 -5.98 -17.62 48.19
N THR A 82 -4.77 -17.82 48.71
CA THR A 82 -3.72 -16.78 48.76
C THR A 82 -2.86 -16.72 47.50
N THR A 83 -2.82 -17.79 46.70
CA THR A 83 -2.01 -17.86 45.47
C THR A 83 -2.82 -17.57 44.21
N HIS A 84 -4.15 -17.73 44.24
CA HIS A 84 -5.06 -17.29 43.17
C HIS A 84 -5.18 -15.76 43.12
N GLY A 85 -4.15 -15.06 42.62
CA GLY A 85 -4.20 -13.60 42.44
C GLY A 85 -2.84 -12.91 42.48
N MET A 86 -1.83 -13.56 43.08
CA MET A 86 -0.45 -13.10 43.04
C MET A 86 0.06 -13.12 41.58
N GLY A 87 0.01 -11.95 40.92
CA GLY A 87 0.46 -11.76 39.54
C GLY A 87 -0.64 -11.53 38.50
N ARG A 88 -1.94 -11.55 38.89
CA ARG A 88 -3.02 -11.12 38.00
C ARG A 88 -3.18 -9.61 38.10
N LYS A 89 -2.83 -8.89 37.03
CA LYS A 89 -3.11 -7.45 36.92
C LYS A 89 -4.58 -7.24 36.57
N PRO A 90 -5.27 -6.24 37.15
CA PRO A 90 -6.61 -5.88 36.70
C PRO A 90 -6.57 -5.35 35.27
N GLN A 91 -7.67 -5.52 34.52
CA GLN A 91 -7.74 -5.11 33.11
C GLN A 91 -7.34 -3.63 32.90
N ALA A 92 -7.73 -2.75 33.80
CA ALA A 92 -7.34 -1.33 33.76
C ALA A 92 -5.81 -1.12 33.81
N ALA A 93 -5.10 -1.89 34.65
CA ALA A 93 -3.64 -1.82 34.74
C ALA A 93 -2.95 -2.40 33.50
N ILE A 94 -3.55 -3.40 32.85
CA ILE A 94 -3.07 -3.96 31.58
C ILE A 94 -3.21 -2.92 30.46
N VAL A 95 -4.35 -2.22 30.41
CA VAL A 95 -4.61 -1.17 29.40
C VAL A 95 -3.72 0.04 29.60
N SER A 96 -3.45 0.45 30.85
CA SER A 96 -2.52 1.54 31.15
C SER A 96 -1.07 1.19 30.81
N ASP A 97 -0.62 -0.03 31.16
CA ASP A 97 0.73 -0.52 30.82
C ASP A 97 0.92 -0.62 29.29
N ALA A 98 -0.13 -1.00 28.57
CA ALA A 98 -0.15 -1.09 27.12
C ALA A 98 -0.29 0.28 26.42
N ARG A 99 -0.34 1.41 27.16
CA ARG A 99 -0.50 2.78 26.63
C ARG A 99 -1.65 2.91 25.62
N GLY A 100 -2.77 2.22 25.86
CA GLY A 100 -3.94 2.27 24.98
C GLY A 100 -3.81 1.47 23.69
N TYR A 101 -2.80 0.62 23.53
CA TYR A 101 -2.70 -0.29 22.40
C TYR A 101 -3.71 -1.45 22.55
N ALA A 102 -4.92 -1.26 22.01
CA ALA A 102 -5.85 -2.35 21.74
C ALA A 102 -5.45 -3.01 20.42
N ARG A 103 -5.32 -4.34 20.40
CA ARG A 103 -5.26 -5.06 19.12
C ARG A 103 -6.65 -5.06 18.52
N ASP A 104 -6.75 -4.69 17.25
CA ASP A 104 -7.98 -4.89 16.49
C ASP A 104 -8.34 -6.37 16.53
N ALA A 105 -9.57 -6.67 16.93
CA ALA A 105 -10.09 -8.02 16.85
C ALA A 105 -10.18 -8.39 15.38
N PHE A 106 -9.62 -9.54 14.99
CA PHE A 106 -9.77 -10.06 13.64
C PHE A 106 -11.26 -10.34 13.39
N SER A 107 -11.92 -9.44 12.66
CA SER A 107 -13.21 -9.74 12.06
C SER A 107 -12.92 -10.55 10.81
N GLY A 108 -13.18 -11.86 10.88
CA GLY A 108 -13.13 -12.75 9.72
C GLY A 108 -14.23 -12.39 8.73
N GLY A 109 -14.01 -11.33 7.95
CA GLY A 109 -14.82 -10.95 6.81
C GLY A 109 -14.26 -11.58 5.55
N GLY A 110 -14.47 -12.87 5.36
CA GLY A 110 -14.58 -13.35 3.99
C GLY A 110 -15.88 -12.78 3.45
N ASP A 111 -15.83 -12.03 2.35
CA ASP A 111 -17.05 -11.58 1.68
C ASP A 111 -18.02 -12.76 1.57
N ARG A 112 -19.27 -12.56 2.00
CA ARG A 112 -20.36 -13.52 1.79
C ARG A 112 -20.21 -14.05 0.37
N VAL A 113 -20.20 -15.37 0.17
CA VAL A 113 -19.97 -16.00 -1.14
C VAL A 113 -20.87 -15.34 -2.20
N VAL A 114 -20.32 -14.35 -2.89
CA VAL A 114 -20.94 -13.74 -4.05
C VAL A 114 -20.53 -14.66 -5.19
N ASP A 115 -21.52 -15.11 -5.95
CA ASP A 115 -21.31 -16.04 -7.05
C ASP A 115 -20.23 -15.50 -8.00
N ARG A 116 -19.07 -16.18 -8.04
CA ARG A 116 -17.86 -15.66 -8.71
C ARG A 116 -18.05 -15.54 -10.22
N GLU A 117 -18.84 -16.44 -10.81
CA GLU A 117 -19.12 -16.38 -12.25
C GLU A 117 -19.97 -15.15 -12.57
N ARG A 118 -20.95 -14.81 -11.72
CA ARG A 118 -21.75 -13.59 -11.90
C ARG A 118 -20.90 -12.32 -11.84
N GLN A 119 -19.95 -12.24 -10.91
CA GLN A 119 -19.04 -11.09 -10.83
C GLN A 119 -18.11 -11.00 -12.04
N LYS A 120 -17.67 -12.16 -12.56
CA LYS A 120 -16.82 -12.23 -13.74
C LYS A 120 -17.57 -11.76 -14.98
N ASP A 121 -18.82 -12.19 -15.16
CA ASP A 121 -19.67 -11.75 -16.27
C ASP A 121 -19.98 -10.25 -16.17
N GLU A 122 -20.30 -9.76 -14.97
CA GLU A 122 -20.51 -8.33 -14.71
C GLU A 122 -19.32 -7.46 -15.08
N LEU A 123 -18.10 -7.91 -14.73
CA LEU A 123 -16.87 -7.21 -15.06
C LEU A 123 -16.56 -7.31 -16.56
N ALA A 124 -16.82 -8.46 -17.19
CA ALA A 124 -16.65 -8.62 -18.62
C ALA A 124 -17.53 -7.65 -19.41
N ASP A 125 -18.80 -7.51 -19.02
CA ASP A 125 -19.72 -6.55 -19.62
C ASP A 125 -19.28 -5.10 -19.39
N LEU A 126 -18.82 -4.79 -18.18
CA LEU A 126 -18.30 -3.45 -17.87
C LEU A 126 -17.10 -3.08 -18.74
N PHE A 127 -16.17 -4.03 -18.98
CA PHE A 127 -15.01 -3.77 -19.84
C PHE A 127 -15.37 -3.72 -21.33
N ALA A 128 -16.33 -4.52 -21.78
CA ALA A 128 -16.76 -4.54 -23.17
C ALA A 128 -17.60 -3.32 -23.55
N PHE A 129 -18.53 -2.91 -22.68
CA PHE A 129 -19.56 -1.92 -23.01
C PHE A 129 -19.50 -0.65 -22.16
N GLY A 130 -18.62 -0.58 -21.16
CA GLY A 130 -18.50 0.57 -20.25
C GLY A 130 -19.65 0.71 -19.25
N ALA A 131 -20.58 -0.24 -19.21
CA ALA A 131 -21.74 -0.26 -18.32
C ALA A 131 -22.10 -1.69 -17.92
N ARG A 132 -22.62 -1.87 -16.70
CA ARG A 132 -23.05 -3.19 -16.20
C ARG A 132 -24.41 -3.55 -16.80
N ALA A 133 -24.56 -4.78 -17.29
CA ALA A 133 -25.84 -5.25 -17.82
C ALA A 133 -26.93 -5.30 -16.72
N PRO A 134 -28.19 -4.94 -17.04
CA PRO A 134 -29.28 -4.82 -16.08
C PRO A 134 -29.62 -6.15 -15.39
N ASP A 135 -29.37 -7.27 -16.07
CA ASP A 135 -29.70 -8.62 -15.58
C ASP A 135 -28.85 -9.03 -14.36
N HIS A 136 -27.71 -8.37 -14.18
CA HIS A 136 -26.78 -8.64 -13.11
C HIS A 136 -26.98 -7.74 -11.88
N ALA A 137 -27.90 -6.77 -11.90
CA ALA A 137 -28.20 -5.88 -10.79
C ALA A 137 -29.47 -6.33 -10.01
N GLY A 138 -29.35 -7.39 -9.22
CA GLY A 138 -30.40 -7.79 -8.25
C GLY A 138 -31.61 -8.51 -8.86
N GLY A 139 -31.92 -9.71 -8.37
CA GLY A 139 -32.86 -10.62 -9.01
C GLY A 139 -34.35 -10.30 -8.80
N ALA A 140 -35.14 -10.54 -9.85
CA ALA A 140 -36.47 -11.12 -9.79
C ALA A 140 -36.86 -11.63 -11.18
N VAL A 141 -37.34 -12.86 -11.25
CA VAL A 141 -37.91 -13.50 -12.43
C VAL A 141 -39.08 -12.65 -12.96
N ALA A 142 -39.01 -12.22 -14.22
CA ALA A 142 -40.21 -11.86 -14.98
C ALA A 142 -40.06 -12.30 -16.44
N ALA A 143 -41.01 -13.14 -16.82
CA ALA A 143 -41.14 -13.85 -18.07
C ALA A 143 -41.06 -12.97 -19.34
N ARG A 144 -40.59 -13.64 -20.40
CA ARG A 144 -40.85 -13.32 -21.81
C ARG A 144 -42.28 -12.81 -22.02
N ARG A 145 -42.43 -11.66 -22.68
CA ARG A 145 -43.47 -11.41 -23.72
C ARG A 145 -43.18 -10.09 -24.43
N GLY A 146 -43.37 -10.12 -25.75
CA GLY A 146 -42.91 -9.09 -26.67
C GLY A 146 -43.74 -7.81 -26.69
N SER A 147 -43.26 -6.90 -27.55
CA SER A 147 -43.99 -5.81 -28.20
C SER A 147 -44.93 -5.00 -27.33
N SER A 148 -44.53 -3.77 -26.97
CA SER A 148 -45.19 -2.59 -27.53
C SER A 148 -44.56 -1.30 -27.03
N SER A 149 -44.57 -0.35 -27.95
CA SER A 149 -44.34 1.07 -27.83
C SER A 149 -44.87 1.73 -26.55
N CYS A 150 -44.00 2.38 -25.79
CA CYS A 150 -44.35 3.58 -25.01
C CYS A 150 -43.16 4.53 -25.03
N ALA A 151 -43.28 5.62 -25.78
CA ALA A 151 -42.34 6.72 -25.76
C ALA A 151 -42.34 7.39 -24.38
N ALA A 152 -41.29 7.19 -23.60
CA ALA A 152 -40.95 8.04 -22.48
C ALA A 152 -39.84 8.99 -22.95
N LYS A 153 -40.23 10.24 -23.26
CA LYS A 153 -39.29 11.36 -23.42
C LYS A 153 -38.56 11.53 -22.08
N ALA A 154 -37.38 10.93 -21.98
CA ALA A 154 -36.41 11.31 -20.97
C ALA A 154 -36.03 12.77 -21.27
N PHE A 155 -36.31 13.67 -20.33
CA PHE A 155 -35.72 14.99 -20.31
C PHE A 155 -34.20 14.79 -20.27
N ALA A 156 -33.57 14.97 -21.43
CA ALA A 156 -32.13 15.00 -21.54
C ALA A 156 -31.63 16.14 -20.64
N ALA A 157 -30.92 15.78 -19.57
CA ALA A 157 -30.09 16.75 -18.87
C ALA A 157 -29.18 17.42 -19.91
N PRO A 158 -29.04 18.76 -19.89
CA PRO A 158 -28.13 19.43 -20.81
C PRO A 158 -26.75 18.80 -20.67
N PRO A 159 -26.01 18.58 -21.77
CA PRO A 159 -24.65 18.05 -21.70
C PRO A 159 -23.84 18.93 -20.74
N PRO A 160 -22.99 18.35 -19.88
CA PRO A 160 -22.17 19.15 -18.98
C PRO A 160 -21.45 20.20 -19.83
N ALA A 161 -21.63 21.47 -19.48
CA ALA A 161 -20.96 22.57 -20.13
C ALA A 161 -19.48 22.19 -20.25
N ARG A 162 -18.97 22.16 -21.49
CA ARG A 162 -17.55 21.89 -21.73
C ARG A 162 -16.77 22.83 -20.83
N ALA A 163 -16.10 22.29 -19.82
CA ALA A 163 -15.18 23.08 -19.01
C ALA A 163 -14.27 23.85 -19.98
N PRO A 164 -13.96 25.13 -19.72
CA PRO A 164 -12.99 25.84 -20.54
C PRO A 164 -11.75 24.95 -20.64
N ALA A 165 -11.21 24.78 -21.84
CA ALA A 165 -10.08 23.91 -22.09
C ALA A 165 -9.00 24.26 -21.06
N ARG A 166 -8.83 23.42 -20.04
CA ARG A 166 -7.85 23.64 -18.99
C ARG A 166 -6.51 23.64 -19.69
N THR A 167 -5.90 24.81 -19.81
CA THR A 167 -4.57 24.92 -20.40
C THR A 167 -3.59 24.15 -19.52
N GLU A 168 -2.49 23.69 -20.11
CA GLU A 168 -1.43 23.01 -19.36
C GLU A 168 -0.94 23.87 -18.18
N ALA A 169 -0.97 25.20 -18.32
CA ALA A 169 -0.67 26.15 -17.24
C ALA A 169 -1.62 26.04 -16.04
N HIS A 170 -2.93 25.89 -16.26
CA HIS A 170 -3.89 25.67 -15.17
C HIS A 170 -3.66 24.35 -14.44
N ALA A 171 -3.32 23.27 -15.17
CA ALA A 171 -3.03 21.98 -14.57
C ALA A 171 -1.74 22.02 -13.72
N LEU A 172 -0.72 22.74 -14.20
CA LEU A 172 0.51 22.96 -13.45
C LEU A 172 0.29 23.84 -12.21
N HIS A 173 -0.57 24.86 -12.31
CA HIS A 173 -0.93 25.71 -11.16
C HIS A 173 -1.60 24.89 -10.06
N GLU A 174 -2.60 24.07 -10.41
CA GLU A 174 -3.27 23.16 -9.46
C GLU A 174 -2.27 22.18 -8.83
N ALA A 175 -1.37 21.59 -9.62
CA ALA A 175 -0.36 20.66 -9.11
C ALA A 175 0.60 21.31 -8.10
N ILE A 176 1.09 22.52 -8.39
CA ILE A 176 1.99 23.25 -7.48
C ILE A 176 1.25 23.67 -6.20
N SER A 177 -0.01 24.08 -6.31
CA SER A 177 -0.82 24.42 -5.13
C SER A 177 -1.00 23.22 -4.19
N ALA A 178 -1.25 22.03 -4.75
CA ALA A 178 -1.34 20.79 -3.97
C ALA A 178 0.01 20.43 -3.31
N GLU A 179 1.14 20.63 -4.01
CA GLU A 179 2.49 20.39 -3.48
C GLU A 179 2.82 21.29 -2.27
N ILE A 180 2.27 22.50 -2.24
CA ILE A 180 2.42 23.46 -1.13
C ILE A 180 1.61 23.01 0.08
N ASP A 181 0.36 22.58 -0.14
CA ASP A 181 -0.52 22.10 0.92
C ASP A 181 0.02 20.82 1.57
N GLU A 182 0.53 19.88 0.78
CA GLU A 182 1.16 18.66 1.29
C GLU A 182 2.38 18.97 2.19
N ARG A 183 3.25 19.90 1.77
CA ARG A 183 4.40 20.32 2.57
C ARG A 183 3.99 21.03 3.87
N ASN A 184 2.95 21.85 3.82
CA ASN A 184 2.43 22.51 5.00
C ASN A 184 1.83 21.50 5.98
N ALA A 185 1.09 20.50 5.49
CA ALA A 185 0.57 19.39 6.29
C ALA A 185 1.71 18.58 6.92
N PHE A 186 2.76 18.26 6.15
CA PHE A 186 3.95 17.57 6.67
C PHE A 186 4.61 18.35 7.83
N VAL A 187 4.75 19.67 7.71
CA VAL A 187 5.30 20.50 8.79
C VAL A 187 4.38 20.50 10.02
N ALA A 188 3.06 20.51 9.83
CA ALA A 188 2.10 20.43 10.94
C ALA A 188 2.21 19.09 11.68
N ASP A 189 2.28 17.98 10.95
CA ASP A 189 2.42 16.63 11.51
C ASP A 189 3.74 16.47 12.27
N MET A 190 4.85 16.95 11.69
CA MET A 190 6.16 16.89 12.35
C MET A 190 6.22 17.74 13.61
N ARG A 191 5.55 18.91 13.61
CA ARG A 191 5.40 19.72 14.83
C ARG A 191 4.56 19.04 15.90
N ALA A 192 3.48 18.36 15.53
CA ALA A 192 2.67 17.59 16.47
C ALA A 192 3.48 16.47 17.14
N LEU A 193 4.46 15.91 16.43
CA LEU A 193 5.43 14.94 16.96
C LEU A 193 6.62 15.59 17.71
N GLY A 194 6.67 16.92 17.82
CA GLY A 194 7.75 17.66 18.49
C GLY A 194 9.06 17.73 17.70
N ARG A 195 9.06 17.35 16.41
CA ARG A 195 10.25 17.34 15.56
C ARG A 195 10.31 18.60 14.70
N ARG A 196 11.41 19.33 14.79
CA ARG A 196 11.59 20.63 14.10
C ARG A 196 12.75 20.65 13.11
N GLU A 197 13.47 19.54 12.99
CA GLU A 197 14.70 19.41 12.20
C GLU A 197 14.52 19.67 10.69
N HIS A 198 13.32 19.39 10.15
CA HIS A 198 13.01 19.58 8.74
C HIS A 198 12.24 20.88 8.43
N GLU A 199 11.85 21.66 9.45
CA GLU A 199 11.01 22.85 9.25
C GLU A 199 11.68 23.90 8.35
N ALA A 200 12.97 24.16 8.55
CA ALA A 200 13.69 25.18 7.80
C ALA A 200 13.79 24.82 6.31
N THR A 201 14.15 23.57 6.02
CA THR A 201 14.25 23.05 4.64
C THR A 201 12.91 23.09 3.94
N VAL A 202 11.85 22.56 4.58
CA VAL A 202 10.51 22.51 3.95
C VAL A 202 9.94 23.91 3.75
N ARG A 203 10.19 24.86 4.67
CA ARG A 203 9.79 26.27 4.47
C ARG A 203 10.50 26.91 3.27
N ALA A 204 11.77 26.59 3.04
CA ALA A 204 12.48 27.06 1.86
C ALA A 204 11.89 26.47 0.57
N GLU A 205 11.54 25.19 0.56
CA GLU A 205 10.86 24.54 -0.57
C GLU A 205 9.48 25.16 -0.83
N VAL A 206 8.69 25.42 0.21
CA VAL A 206 7.39 26.11 0.08
C VAL A 206 7.58 27.51 -0.50
N ALA A 207 8.60 28.26 -0.06
CA ALA A 207 8.90 29.58 -0.62
C ALA A 207 9.25 29.50 -2.12
N GLN A 208 9.99 28.47 -2.53
CA GLN A 208 10.28 28.21 -3.94
C GLN A 208 9.01 27.90 -4.73
N ARG A 209 8.15 27.00 -4.25
CA ARG A 209 6.88 26.65 -4.92
C ARG A 209 5.92 27.83 -5.02
N MET A 210 5.85 28.69 -4.00
CA MET A 210 5.08 29.92 -4.05
C MET A 210 5.59 30.89 -5.14
N ALA A 211 6.89 30.92 -5.40
CA ALA A 211 7.44 31.72 -6.49
C ALA A 211 7.10 31.13 -7.87
N ASP A 212 7.17 29.80 -8.01
CA ASP A 212 6.77 29.10 -9.23
C ASP A 212 5.27 29.30 -9.54
N LEU A 213 4.42 29.21 -8.51
CA LEU A 213 2.98 29.44 -8.61
C LEU A 213 2.66 30.85 -9.12
N ARG A 214 3.30 31.88 -8.54
CA ARG A 214 3.15 33.28 -9.00
C ARG A 214 3.57 33.47 -10.45
N ARG A 215 4.61 32.75 -10.90
CA ARG A 215 5.06 32.83 -12.29
C ARG A 215 4.02 32.23 -13.24
N LEU A 216 3.36 31.14 -12.85
CA LEU A 216 2.27 30.55 -13.63
C LEU A 216 1.02 31.44 -13.65
N GLU A 217 0.71 32.12 -12.55
CA GLU A 217 -0.41 33.09 -12.51
C GLU A 217 -0.20 34.22 -13.52
N VAL A 218 0.99 34.81 -13.57
CA VAL A 218 1.33 35.84 -14.57
C VAL A 218 1.21 35.31 -16.00
N LEU A 219 1.62 34.06 -16.25
CA LEU A 219 1.52 33.41 -17.56
C LEU A 219 0.07 33.12 -17.96
N MET A 220 -0.80 32.85 -16.98
CA MET A 220 -2.22 32.62 -17.22
C MET A 220 -2.99 33.90 -17.52
N ASP A 221 -2.54 35.05 -16.98
CA ASP A 221 -3.16 36.36 -17.17
C ASP A 221 -2.66 37.11 -18.43
N GLU A 222 -1.68 36.58 -19.17
CA GLU A 222 -1.13 37.23 -20.36
C GLU A 222 -2.09 37.13 -21.57
N PRO A 223 -2.60 38.25 -22.12
CA PRO A 223 -3.53 38.20 -23.25
C PRO A 223 -2.82 37.71 -24.52
N PRO A 224 -3.51 36.98 -25.42
CA PRO A 224 -2.91 36.50 -26.65
C PRO A 224 -2.43 37.68 -27.51
N PRO A 225 -1.29 37.54 -28.22
CA PRO A 225 -0.75 38.61 -29.06
C PRO A 225 -1.76 38.98 -30.15
N PRO A 226 -1.85 40.27 -30.55
CA PRO A 226 -2.75 40.68 -31.61
C PRO A 226 -2.37 39.96 -32.90
N THR A 227 -3.31 39.21 -33.46
CA THR A 227 -3.19 38.63 -34.80
C THR A 227 -3.07 39.76 -35.82
N GLN A 228 -1.92 39.83 -36.48
CA GLN A 228 -1.70 40.72 -37.64
C GLN A 228 -2.39 40.18 -38.89
#